data_AF-A0A7K3W720-F1
#
_entry.id   AF-A0A7K3W720-F1
#
_cell.length_a   1.000
_cell.length_b   1.000
_cell.length_c   1.000
_cell.angle_alpha   90.00
_cell.angle_beta   90.00
_cell.angle_gamma   90.00
#
_symmetry.space_group_name_H-M   'P 1'
#
loop_
_entity.id
_entity.type
_entity.pdbx_description
1 polymer ?
#
loop_
_entity_poly.entity_id
_entity_poly.type
_entity_poly.pdbx_seq_one_letter_code
_entity_poly.pdbx_strand_id
1 'polypeptide(L)' 'MGIPPATPPPDPGLTTDLAVRVATAAVAEHPGTSAVRVEVAEPGRYTAHLVTGDGDRVVVRLDDRLTVLGWITPAR' A
#
# COMPACT_ATOMS: atom_id res chain seq x y z
N MET A 1 -21.92 -21.18 -29.28
CA MET A 1 -21.25 -21.57 -28.02
C MET A 1 -20.50 -20.36 -27.52
N GLY A 2 -21.06 -19.63 -26.55
CA GLY A 2 -20.38 -18.50 -25.93
C GLY A 2 -19.42 -19.03 -24.88
N ILE A 3 -18.13 -18.78 -25.07
CA ILE A 3 -17.18 -18.78 -23.95
C ILE A 3 -17.70 -17.74 -22.95
N PRO A 4 -18.01 -18.09 -21.69
CA PRO A 4 -18.24 -17.07 -20.68
C PRO A 4 -16.98 -16.19 -20.65
N PRO A 5 -17.09 -14.86 -20.51
CA PRO A 5 -15.89 -14.08 -20.22
C PRO A 5 -15.30 -14.72 -18.97
N ALA A 6 -14.07 -15.24 -19.08
CA ALA A 6 -13.31 -15.60 -17.91
C ALA A 6 -13.28 -14.33 -17.09
N THR A 7 -14.04 -14.31 -15.98
CA THR A 7 -13.85 -13.31 -14.96
C THR A 7 -12.35 -13.31 -14.71
N PRO A 8 -11.63 -12.17 -14.88
CA PRO A 8 -10.26 -12.14 -14.40
C PRO A 8 -10.29 -12.71 -12.96
N PRO A 9 -9.30 -13.51 -12.56
CA PRO A 9 -9.21 -13.90 -11.15
C PRO A 9 -9.39 -12.61 -10.36
N PRO A 10 -10.20 -12.61 -9.27
CA PRO A 10 -10.42 -11.40 -8.51
C PRO A 10 -9.04 -10.81 -8.32
N ASP A 11 -8.78 -9.65 -8.92
CA ASP A 11 -7.56 -8.93 -8.66
C ASP A 11 -7.44 -8.99 -7.14
N PRO A 12 -6.31 -9.43 -6.56
CA PRO A 12 -6.11 -9.33 -5.13
C PRO A 12 -5.95 -7.85 -4.82
N GLY A 13 -7.01 -7.08 -5.10
CA GLY A 13 -7.18 -5.71 -4.75
C GLY A 13 -7.01 -5.60 -3.26
N LEU A 14 -6.74 -4.38 -2.81
CA LEU A 14 -6.53 -4.11 -1.40
C LEU A 14 -7.73 -4.55 -0.58
N THR A 15 -7.63 -5.74 0.02
CA THR A 15 -8.55 -6.16 1.05
C THR A 15 -8.26 -5.33 2.29
N THR A 16 -9.26 -5.14 3.14
CA THR A 16 -9.10 -4.41 4.40
C THR A 16 -7.99 -5.02 5.28
N ASP A 17 -7.88 -6.36 5.32
CA ASP A 17 -6.78 -7.05 6.02
C ASP A 17 -5.41 -6.66 5.44
N LEU A 18 -5.27 -6.72 4.12
CA LEU A 18 -4.02 -6.40 3.46
C LEU A 18 -3.65 -4.92 3.66
N ALA A 19 -4.63 -4.02 3.63
CA ALA A 19 -4.45 -2.61 3.94
C ALA A 19 -3.86 -2.42 5.35
N VAL A 20 -4.39 -3.12 6.35
CA VAL A 20 -3.90 -3.08 7.73
C VAL A 20 -2.48 -3.62 7.84
N ARG A 21 -2.18 -4.74 7.17
CA ARG A 21 -0.84 -5.34 7.17
C ARG A 21 0.20 -4.44 6.51
N VAL A 22 -0.14 -3.86 5.36
CA VAL A 22 0.71 -2.90 4.64
C VAL A 22 0.94 -1.63 5.47
N ALA A 23 -0.13 -1.08 6.05
CA ALA A 23 -0.03 0.08 6.95
C ALA A 23 0.87 -0.20 8.14
N THR A 24 0.72 -1.38 8.77
CA THR A 24 1.53 -1.79 9.91
C THR A 24 3.00 -1.91 9.55
N ALA A 25 3.33 -2.54 8.42
CA ALA A 25 4.70 -2.65 7.93
C ALA A 25 5.31 -1.27 7.65
N ALA A 26 4.54 -0.38 7.03
CA ALA A 26 5.01 0.97 6.73
C ALA A 26 5.23 1.84 7.98
N VAL A 27 4.35 1.74 8.99
CA VAL A 27 4.52 2.43 10.29
C VAL A 27 5.71 1.86 11.07
N ALA A 28 5.99 0.55 10.96
CA ALA A 28 7.15 -0.07 11.58
C ALA A 28 8.48 0.48 11.01
N GLU A 29 8.55 0.69 9.70
CA GLU A 29 9.72 1.31 9.05
C GLU A 29 9.83 2.82 9.35
N HIS A 30 8.70 3.50 9.55
CA HIS A 30 8.65 4.93 9.87
C HIS A 30 7.98 5.19 11.23
N PRO A 31 8.67 4.90 12.34
CA PRO A 31 8.15 5.17 13.68
C PRO A 31 7.88 6.67 13.86
N GLY A 32 6.73 7.00 14.45
CA GLY A 32 6.27 8.39 14.59
C GLY A 32 5.47 8.91 13.38
N THR A 33 5.15 8.04 12.42
CA THR A 33 4.19 8.34 11.34
C THR A 33 2.90 7.55 11.52
N SER A 34 1.80 8.09 11.00
CA SER A 34 0.49 7.44 10.99
C SER A 34 0.08 7.13 9.55
N ALA A 35 -0.23 5.87 9.26
CA ALA A 35 -0.79 5.50 7.97
C ALA A 35 -2.19 6.10 7.81
N VAL A 36 -2.37 6.96 6.80
CA VAL A 36 -3.65 7.63 6.50
C VAL A 36 -4.39 6.94 5.36
N ARG A 37 -3.68 6.25 4.46
CA ARG A 37 -4.26 5.52 3.35
C ARG A 37 -3.30 4.45 2.85
N VAL A 38 -3.83 3.34 2.38
CA VAL A 38 -3.07 2.35 1.58
C VAL A 38 -3.76 2.20 0.23
N GLU A 39 -2.98 2.18 -0.84
CA GLU A 39 -3.44 2.08 -2.23
C GLU A 39 -2.66 0.97 -2.96
N VAL A 40 -3.31 0.29 -3.92
CA VAL A 40 -2.62 -0.65 -4.82
C VAL A 40 -2.05 0.19 -5.95
N ALA A 41 -0.73 0.27 -6.05
CA ALA A 41 -0.10 0.94 -7.17
C ALA A 41 -0.19 0.08 -8.43
N GLU A 42 0.17 -1.20 -8.30
CA GLU A 42 0.21 -2.20 -9.38
C GLU A 42 -0.13 -3.57 -8.76
N PRO A 43 -0.57 -4.57 -9.54
CA PRO A 43 -0.78 -5.91 -9.01
C PRO A 43 0.48 -6.44 -8.33
N GLY A 44 0.39 -6.73 -7.01
CA GLY A 44 1.54 -7.12 -6.18
C GLY A 44 2.39 -5.96 -5.65
N ARG A 45 1.97 -4.70 -5.83
CA ARG A 45 2.67 -3.52 -5.34
C ARG A 45 1.73 -2.56 -4.63
N TYR A 46 2.05 -2.26 -3.38
CA TYR A 46 1.23 -1.44 -2.49
C TYR A 46 1.95 -0.15 -2.14
N THR A 47 1.17 0.88 -1.90
CA THR A 47 1.66 2.20 -1.48
C THR A 47 0.94 2.59 -0.21
N ALA A 48 1.68 2.75 0.88
CA ALA A 48 1.18 3.28 2.13
C ALA A 48 1.49 4.78 2.22
N HIS A 49 0.45 5.59 2.34
CA HIS A 49 0.56 7.01 2.60
C HIS A 49 0.54 7.19 4.11
N LEU A 50 1.63 7.70 4.65
CA LEU A 50 1.77 8.05 6.05
C LEU A 50 1.88 9.55 6.20
N VAL A 51 1.51 10.04 7.38
CA VAL A 51 1.67 11.42 7.80
C VAL A 51 2.53 11.42 9.04
N THR A 52 3.61 12.20 9.02
CA THR A 52 4.48 12.42 10.17
C THR A 52 3.79 13.29 11.22
N GLY A 53 4.29 13.28 12.46
CA GLY A 53 3.81 14.20 13.49
C GLY A 53 3.91 15.69 13.12
N ASP A 54 4.79 16.04 12.17
CA ASP A 54 4.95 17.41 11.64
C ASP A 54 3.89 17.76 10.57
N GLY A 55 3.10 16.78 10.13
CA GLY A 55 2.14 16.93 9.04
C GLY A 55 2.73 16.68 7.65
N ASP A 56 4.00 16.29 7.58
CA ASP A 56 4.67 15.92 6.33
C ASP A 56 4.17 14.56 5.83
N ARG A 57 4.01 14.40 4.51
CA ARG A 57 3.47 13.17 3.93
C ARG A 57 4.63 12.28 3.49
N VAL A 58 4.63 11.03 3.95
CA VAL A 58 5.57 10.00 3.53
C VAL A 58 4.80 8.97 2.73
N VAL A 59 5.36 8.54 1.60
CA VAL A 59 4.76 7.52 0.74
C VAL A 59 5.71 6.35 0.70
N VAL A 60 5.35 5.26 1.36
CA VAL A 60 6.14 4.02 1.43
C VAL A 60 5.61 3.05 0.39
N ARG A 61 6.50 2.48 -0.42
CA ARG A 61 6.17 1.44 -1.40
C ARG A 61 6.56 0.07 -0.88
N LEU A 62 5.63 -0.87 -0.97
CA LEU A 62 5.77 -2.24 -0.52
C LEU A 62 5.43 -3.20 -1.66
N ASP A 63 6.05 -4.38 -1.64
CA ASP A 63 5.77 -5.49 -2.55
C ASP A 63 4.71 -6.46 -1.97
N ASP A 64 4.35 -7.52 -2.70
CA ASP A 64 3.38 -8.56 -2.31
C ASP A 64 3.77 -9.22 -0.97
N ARG A 65 5.07 -9.35 -0.76
CA ARG A 65 5.68 -9.90 0.44
C ARG A 65 5.72 -8.91 1.60
N LEU A 66 5.08 -7.74 1.48
CA LEU A 66 5.14 -6.62 2.44
C LEU A 66 6.57 -6.13 2.69
N THR A 67 7.47 -6.36 1.73
CA THR A 67 8.84 -5.86 1.79
C THR A 67 8.86 -4.42 1.32
N VAL A 68 9.45 -3.54 2.12
CA VAL A 68 9.57 -2.13 1.74
C VAL A 68 10.60 -1.97 0.64
N LEU A 69 10.13 -1.53 -0.52
CA LEU A 69 10.93 -1.27 -1.71
C LEU A 69 11.60 0.11 -1.65
N GLY A 70 11.07 0.99 -0.80
CA GLY A 70 11.58 2.35 -0.58
C GLY A 70 10.45 3.30 -0.21
N TRP A 71 10.82 4.54 0.08
CA TRP A 71 9.88 5.60 0.44
C TRP A 71 10.29 6.92 -0.18
N ILE A 72 9.30 7.78 -0.39
CA ILE A 72 9.49 9.15 -0.86
C ILE A 72 8.71 10.10 0.04
N THR A 73 9.27 11.28 0.28
CA THR A 73 8.57 12.44 0.82
C THR A 73 8.21 13.33 -0.37
N PRO A 74 6.97 13.29 -0.90
CA PRO A 74 6.54 14.28 -1.88
C PRO A 74 6.80 15.68 -1.32
N ALA A 75 7.56 16.49 -2.06
CA ALA A 75 7.79 17.88 -1.68
C ALA A 75 6.43 18.59 -1.52
N ARG A 76 6.29 19.31 -0.41
CA ARG A 76 5.07 20.03 -0.01
C ARG A 76 4.67 21.12 -1.00
#